data_AF-A0A820B053-F1
#
_entry.id   AF-A0A820B053-F1
#
_cell.length_a   1.000
_cell.length_b   1.000
_cell.length_c   1.000
_cell.angle_alpha   90.00
_cell.angle_beta   90.00
_cell.angle_gamma   90.00
#
_symmetry.space_group_name_H-M   'P 1'
#
loop_
_entity.id
_entity.type
_entity.pdbx_description
1 polymer ?
#
loop_
_entity_poly.entity_id
_entity_poly.type
_entity_poly.pdbx_seq_one_letter_code
_entity_poly.pdbx_strand_id
1 'polypeptide(L)'
;MLLPILLSLFIYLRLLNAIIPFDGIIHRSTDGTSYAYLSPPKTGNHASFIEQMTPSGTLAVAWFTGGENEPNCSIALSLLHIGSQQFTPGVIVSERANYSNQNPVLFWDNQTQILHLYHSSQLGNAGETNSQIWHVQSKDQGATWSTAEPFYTMSGSFDRNRIIPTMNNDGVLFPCYNTTTNSGYSFILRSSFINSSWTRINLPLTNNLIQPSIIRLNNSPQLRSFFRDRNAQSIYYADSNDDGSTWSIPKVTSLPNNDAGIESYTLKNGAVLMTFNNLNGTQQPRSPLTIALSYDNGLNWPYKRNIQIHADDNTTYIGEYSYPSLLQTSWTAENDNDIHLVYTYDRQTIKYVRFNEKWIKQGF
;
A
#
# COMPACT_ATOMS: atom_id res chain seq x y z
N MET A 1 33.36 52.61 20.85
CA MET A 1 32.23 52.39 19.91
C MET A 1 32.67 51.30 18.94
N LEU A 2 31.81 50.31 18.69
CA LEU A 2 31.91 49.18 17.73
C LEU A 2 32.54 47.86 18.21
N LEU A 3 31.70 47.03 18.84
CA LEU A 3 31.45 45.63 18.45
C LEU A 3 29.99 45.61 17.89
N PRO A 4 29.55 44.68 17.00
CA PRO A 4 30.02 43.29 16.90
C PRO A 4 30.23 42.74 15.47
N ILE A 5 31.36 42.06 15.26
CA ILE A 5 31.55 41.03 14.23
C ILE A 5 31.30 39.69 14.94
N LEU A 6 30.04 39.27 15.05
CA LEU A 6 29.69 37.93 15.56
C LEU A 6 28.29 37.43 15.17
N LEU A 7 27.60 38.10 14.25
CA LEU A 7 26.25 37.69 13.81
C LEU A 7 26.19 37.03 12.43
N SER A 8 27.31 36.94 11.69
CA SER A 8 27.32 36.42 10.31
C SER A 8 27.71 34.95 10.19
N LEU A 9 28.12 34.26 11.27
CA LEU A 9 28.48 32.84 11.23
C LEU A 9 27.35 31.88 11.64
N PHE A 10 26.25 32.38 12.20
CA PHE A 10 25.13 31.56 12.68
C PHE A 10 24.03 31.30 11.62
N ILE A 11 24.10 31.94 10.46
CA ILE A 11 23.07 31.82 9.40
C ILE A 11 23.55 30.91 8.24
N TYR A 12 24.84 30.59 8.16
CA TYR A 12 25.40 29.73 7.11
C TYR A 12 25.43 28.22 7.46
N LEU A 13 24.69 27.82 8.50
CA LEU A 13 24.62 26.43 8.98
C LEU A 13 23.24 25.76 8.80
N ARG A 14 22.34 26.35 8.00
CA ARG A 14 20.97 25.83 7.77
C ARG A 14 20.66 25.36 6.35
N LEU A 15 21.68 25.10 5.53
CA LEU A 15 21.51 24.46 4.21
C LEU A 15 22.61 23.41 3.98
N LEU A 16 22.89 22.60 5.00
CA LEU A 16 23.27 21.22 4.72
C LEU A 16 21.94 20.51 4.52
N ASN A 17 21.69 20.01 3.31
CA ASN A 17 20.68 18.98 3.08
C ASN A 17 21.00 17.85 4.06
N ALA A 18 20.34 17.86 5.22
CA ALA A 18 20.46 16.77 6.16
C ALA A 18 19.96 15.55 5.40
N ILE A 19 20.88 14.67 5.01
CA ILE A 19 20.55 13.40 4.38
C ILE A 19 19.56 12.75 5.34
N ILE A 20 18.31 12.59 4.91
CA ILE A 20 17.28 11.94 5.71
C ILE A 20 17.77 10.50 5.88
N PRO A 21 18.14 10.07 7.10
CA PRO A 21 18.66 8.72 7.28
C PRO A 21 17.52 7.72 7.04
N PHE A 22 17.82 6.69 6.26
CA PHE A 22 16.93 5.54 6.05
C PHE A 22 17.27 4.47 7.09
N ASP A 23 17.05 4.78 8.36
CA ASP A 23 17.45 3.95 9.51
C ASP A 23 16.26 3.22 10.17
N GLY A 24 15.03 3.48 9.72
CA GLY A 24 13.82 2.91 10.28
C GLY A 24 13.41 3.49 11.63
N ILE A 25 14.08 4.52 12.14
CA ILE A 25 13.76 5.13 13.44
C ILE A 25 12.46 5.92 13.34
N ILE A 26 11.57 5.73 14.32
CA ILE A 26 10.29 6.42 14.42
C ILE A 26 10.51 7.78 15.09
N HIS A 27 10.24 8.84 14.34
CA HIS A 27 10.23 10.21 14.81
C HIS A 27 8.81 10.66 15.11
N ARG A 28 8.67 11.61 16.05
CA ARG A 28 7.40 12.27 16.37
C ARG A 28 7.38 13.66 15.75
N SER A 29 6.36 13.94 14.94
CA SER A 29 6.10 15.26 14.38
C SER A 29 5.35 16.15 15.36
N THR A 30 5.51 17.47 15.18
CA THR A 30 4.80 18.51 15.93
C THR A 30 3.30 18.54 15.66
N ASP A 31 2.85 18.04 14.51
CA ASP A 31 1.44 17.94 14.13
C ASP A 31 0.72 16.72 14.75
N GLY A 32 1.44 15.92 15.56
CA GLY A 32 0.91 14.73 16.23
C GLY A 32 1.04 13.43 15.43
N THR A 33 1.60 13.46 14.22
CA THR A 33 1.97 12.23 13.50
C THR A 33 3.27 11.64 14.04
N SER A 34 3.50 10.36 13.76
CA SER A 34 4.81 9.73 13.85
C SER A 34 5.22 9.21 12.48
N TYR A 35 6.51 9.19 12.15
CA TYR A 35 6.98 8.72 10.85
C TYR A 35 8.35 8.05 10.92
N ALA A 36 8.66 7.21 9.93
CA ALA A 36 9.97 6.61 9.75
C ALA A 36 10.28 6.44 8.26
N TYR A 37 11.56 6.44 7.90
CA TYR A 37 12.06 6.05 6.58
C TYR A 37 12.77 4.72 6.72
N LEU A 38 12.26 3.68 6.07
CA LEU A 38 12.77 2.31 6.27
C LEU A 38 14.16 2.16 5.65
N SER A 39 14.97 1.23 6.18
CA SER A 39 16.30 0.92 5.62
C SER A 39 16.19 -0.11 4.50
N PRO A 40 16.36 0.25 3.21
CA PRO A 40 16.23 -0.70 2.12
C PRO A 40 17.49 -1.56 1.92
N PRO A 41 17.36 -2.82 1.47
CA PRO A 41 18.51 -3.68 1.17
C PRO A 41 19.11 -3.44 -0.23
N LYS A 42 18.35 -2.83 -1.16
CA LYS A 42 18.81 -2.44 -2.50
C LYS A 42 18.32 -1.04 -2.86
N THR A 43 18.87 -0.47 -3.93
CA THR A 43 18.35 0.75 -4.58
C THR A 43 17.07 0.46 -5.35
N GLY A 44 16.17 1.43 -5.43
CA GLY A 44 14.85 1.25 -6.04
C GLY A 44 13.93 0.51 -5.08
N ASN A 45 12.91 1.17 -4.56
CA ASN A 45 12.02 0.63 -3.53
C ASN A 45 10.61 1.13 -3.79
N HIS A 46 9.66 0.22 -4.01
CA HIS A 46 8.32 0.60 -4.44
C HIS A 46 7.26 -0.45 -4.07
N ALA A 47 5.99 -0.07 -4.22
CA ALA A 47 4.82 -0.90 -3.94
C ALA A 47 4.79 -1.50 -2.53
N SER A 48 4.80 -0.65 -1.51
CA SER A 48 4.76 -1.09 -0.10
C SER A 48 3.42 -1.69 0.32
N PHE A 49 3.45 -2.59 1.29
CA PHE A 49 2.29 -3.21 1.92
C PHE A 49 2.51 -3.36 3.43
N ILE A 50 1.48 -3.17 4.25
CA ILE A 50 1.57 -3.31 5.71
C ILE A 50 0.52 -4.29 6.27
N GLU A 51 0.95 -5.14 7.20
CA GLU A 51 0.09 -6.07 7.92
C GLU A 51 0.49 -6.16 9.41
N GLN A 52 -0.46 -6.49 10.29
CA GLN A 52 -0.19 -6.78 11.70
C GLN A 52 -0.32 -8.27 11.98
N MET A 53 0.66 -8.82 12.69
CA MET A 53 0.61 -10.17 13.23
C MET A 53 0.05 -10.16 14.65
N THR A 54 -1.03 -10.91 14.88
CA THR A 54 -1.67 -11.08 16.20
C THR A 54 -1.49 -12.51 16.70
N PRO A 55 -1.12 -12.72 17.99
CA PRO A 55 -1.24 -11.77 19.09
C PRO A 55 0.00 -10.93 19.38
N SER A 56 1.13 -11.10 18.68
CA SER A 56 2.38 -10.38 19.02
C SER A 56 2.29 -8.86 18.83
N GLY A 57 1.35 -8.41 18.01
CA GLY A 57 1.13 -7.00 17.68
C GLY A 57 2.16 -6.45 16.69
N THR A 58 3.15 -7.26 16.27
CA THR A 58 4.23 -6.84 15.37
C THR A 58 3.67 -6.40 14.02
N LEU A 59 4.13 -5.25 13.52
CA LEU A 59 3.84 -4.79 12.16
C LEU A 59 4.89 -5.34 11.20
N ALA A 60 4.44 -5.88 10.08
CA ALA A 60 5.26 -6.29 8.95
C ALA A 60 5.02 -5.31 7.79
N VAL A 61 6.10 -4.77 7.24
CA VAL A 61 6.08 -3.93 6.04
C VAL A 61 6.86 -4.64 4.95
N ALA A 62 6.20 -4.94 3.83
CA ALA A 62 6.84 -5.52 2.65
C ALA A 62 6.84 -4.52 1.49
N TRP A 63 7.84 -4.60 0.61
CA TRP A 63 7.91 -3.81 -0.62
C TRP A 63 8.80 -4.53 -1.63
N PHE A 64 8.75 -4.16 -2.91
CA PHE A 64 9.75 -4.63 -3.84
C PHE A 64 10.98 -3.71 -3.86
N THR A 65 12.14 -4.30 -4.05
CA THR A 65 13.44 -3.63 -4.02
C THR A 65 14.32 -4.07 -5.19
N GLY A 66 15.01 -3.13 -5.83
CA GLY A 66 15.64 -3.30 -7.14
C GLY A 66 14.94 -2.53 -8.26
N GLY A 67 15.36 -2.76 -9.50
CA GLY A 67 14.77 -2.14 -10.69
C GLY A 67 13.40 -2.73 -11.03
N GLU A 68 12.41 -1.87 -11.25
CA GLU A 68 11.08 -2.30 -11.69
C GLU A 68 11.16 -2.89 -13.09
N ASN A 69 10.53 -4.05 -13.25
CA ASN A 69 10.61 -4.89 -14.45
C ASN A 69 12.03 -5.41 -14.76
N GLU A 70 13.03 -5.15 -13.94
CA GLU A 70 14.39 -5.63 -14.14
C GLU A 70 14.64 -7.01 -13.50
N PRO A 71 15.61 -7.78 -14.00
CA PRO A 71 16.09 -9.01 -13.38
C PRO A 71 16.51 -8.81 -11.91
N ASN A 72 16.19 -9.78 -11.07
CA ASN A 72 16.56 -9.83 -9.65
C ASN A 72 15.97 -8.69 -8.80
N CYS A 73 14.84 -8.11 -9.25
CA CYS A 73 13.96 -7.34 -8.36
C CYS A 73 13.34 -8.30 -7.34
N SER A 74 13.40 -7.94 -6.07
CA SER A 74 13.13 -8.84 -4.94
C SER A 74 12.06 -8.26 -4.05
N ILE A 75 11.47 -9.08 -3.18
CA ILE A 75 10.61 -8.60 -2.10
C ILE A 75 11.44 -8.47 -0.82
N ALA A 76 11.39 -7.30 -0.21
CA ALA A 76 11.97 -7.03 1.10
C ALA A 76 10.88 -6.97 2.18
N LEU A 77 11.27 -7.23 3.42
CA LEU A 77 10.45 -7.15 4.63
C LEU A 77 11.19 -6.39 5.71
N SER A 78 10.47 -5.55 6.45
CA SER A 78 10.92 -4.94 7.69
C SER A 78 9.86 -5.12 8.77
N LEU A 79 10.29 -5.36 10.01
CA LEU A 79 9.43 -5.60 11.14
C LEU A 79 9.52 -4.44 12.15
N LEU A 80 8.38 -4.09 12.74
CA LEU A 80 8.31 -3.25 13.92
C LEU A 80 7.64 -4.05 15.03
N HIS A 81 8.43 -4.44 16.02
CA HIS A 81 7.93 -5.14 17.21
C HIS A 81 7.25 -4.17 18.16
N ILE A 82 6.23 -4.65 18.89
CA ILE A 82 5.55 -3.88 19.92
C ILE A 82 6.56 -3.30 20.92
N GLY A 83 6.42 -2.02 21.25
CA GLY A 83 7.36 -1.31 22.14
C GLY A 83 8.68 -0.85 21.49
N SER A 84 9.00 -1.27 20.26
CA SER A 84 10.14 -0.74 19.52
C SER A 84 9.86 0.67 18.99
N GLN A 85 10.92 1.48 18.91
CA GLN A 85 10.92 2.78 18.21
C GLN A 85 11.67 2.73 16.87
N GLN A 86 12.00 1.53 16.38
CA GLN A 86 12.75 1.35 15.16
C GLN A 86 12.29 0.10 14.41
N PHE A 87 12.06 0.26 13.12
CA PHE A 87 11.88 -0.83 12.17
C PHE A 87 13.20 -1.57 11.96
N THR A 88 13.18 -2.91 11.87
CA THR A 88 14.39 -3.67 11.51
C THR A 88 14.88 -3.25 10.12
N PRO A 89 16.18 -3.39 9.81
CA PRO A 89 16.65 -3.25 8.44
C PRO A 89 15.86 -4.18 7.50
N GLY A 90 15.61 -3.73 6.28
CA GLY A 90 14.92 -4.52 5.28
C GLY A 90 15.73 -5.77 4.92
N VAL A 91 15.09 -6.94 4.97
CA VAL A 91 15.68 -8.22 4.56
C VAL A 91 14.96 -8.77 3.34
N ILE A 92 15.69 -9.38 2.41
CA ILE A 92 15.08 -10.00 1.22
C ILE A 92 14.40 -11.30 1.64
N VAL A 93 13.12 -11.43 1.34
CA VAL A 93 12.28 -12.59 1.69
C VAL A 93 11.81 -13.39 0.49
N SER A 94 11.91 -12.83 -0.71
CA SER A 94 11.68 -13.55 -1.97
C SER A 94 12.50 -12.95 -3.10
N GLU A 95 13.32 -13.77 -3.74
CA GLU A 95 14.07 -13.42 -4.94
C GLU A 95 14.13 -14.62 -5.87
N ARG A 96 13.93 -14.39 -7.17
CA ARG A 96 14.05 -15.41 -8.20
C ARG A 96 15.04 -14.92 -9.24
N ALA A 97 16.11 -15.68 -9.47
CA ALA A 97 17.16 -15.32 -10.41
C ALA A 97 16.57 -15.05 -11.81
N ASN A 98 16.90 -13.89 -12.39
CA ASN A 98 16.40 -13.38 -13.67
C ASN A 98 14.93 -12.92 -13.71
N TYR A 99 14.19 -13.04 -12.60
CA TYR A 99 12.79 -12.59 -12.53
C TYR A 99 12.70 -11.24 -11.81
N SER A 100 11.62 -10.52 -12.07
CA SER A 100 11.24 -9.30 -11.36
C SER A 100 10.08 -9.62 -10.42
N ASN A 101 10.33 -9.65 -9.10
CA ASN A 101 9.30 -9.83 -8.09
C ASN A 101 8.76 -8.46 -7.65
N GLN A 102 7.43 -8.26 -7.69
CA GLN A 102 6.80 -6.94 -7.48
C GLN A 102 5.47 -7.05 -6.72
N ASN A 103 4.92 -5.90 -6.31
CA ASN A 103 3.58 -5.76 -5.69
C ASN A 103 3.26 -6.75 -4.56
N PRO A 104 4.04 -6.80 -3.47
CA PRO A 104 3.76 -7.70 -2.37
C PRO A 104 2.40 -7.42 -1.71
N VAL A 105 1.70 -8.48 -1.33
CA VAL A 105 0.50 -8.47 -0.47
C VAL A 105 0.73 -9.43 0.69
N LEU A 106 0.74 -8.88 1.91
CA LEU A 106 0.81 -9.67 3.13
C LEU A 106 -0.60 -10.07 3.58
N PHE A 107 -0.70 -11.25 4.18
CA PHE A 107 -1.91 -11.71 4.85
C PHE A 107 -1.53 -12.53 6.09
N TRP A 108 -1.96 -12.06 7.26
CA TRP A 108 -1.81 -12.79 8.51
C TRP A 108 -3.01 -13.71 8.73
N ASP A 109 -2.77 -15.02 8.69
CA ASP A 109 -3.80 -15.99 9.03
C ASP A 109 -3.86 -16.19 10.54
N ASN A 110 -4.88 -15.61 11.17
CA ASN A 110 -5.10 -15.72 12.61
C ASN A 110 -5.38 -17.15 13.10
N GLN A 111 -5.89 -18.03 12.25
CA GLN A 111 -6.19 -19.41 12.63
C GLN A 111 -4.92 -20.26 12.67
N THR A 112 -4.07 -20.12 11.65
CA THR A 112 -2.85 -20.93 11.53
C THR A 112 -1.60 -20.25 12.09
N GLN A 113 -1.68 -18.95 12.38
CA GLN A 113 -0.56 -18.11 12.82
C GLN A 113 0.59 -18.09 11.80
N ILE A 114 0.23 -18.13 10.51
CA ILE A 114 1.15 -18.07 9.37
C ILE A 114 1.05 -16.69 8.73
N LEU A 115 2.21 -16.09 8.45
CA LEU A 115 2.30 -14.90 7.63
C LEU A 115 2.46 -15.32 6.17
N HIS A 116 1.45 -15.08 5.35
CA HIS A 116 1.49 -15.29 3.92
C HIS A 116 1.97 -14.02 3.22
N LEU A 117 2.77 -14.18 2.16
CA LEU A 117 3.16 -13.11 1.25
C LEU A 117 2.93 -13.58 -0.18
N TYR A 118 2.06 -12.86 -0.88
CA TYR A 118 1.85 -13.00 -2.31
C TYR A 118 2.60 -11.88 -3.02
N HIS A 119 3.09 -12.16 -4.23
CA HIS A 119 3.68 -11.14 -5.06
C HIS A 119 3.61 -11.53 -6.54
N SER A 120 3.50 -10.54 -7.42
CA SER A 120 3.67 -10.73 -8.85
C SER A 120 5.11 -11.08 -9.21
N SER A 121 5.29 -11.85 -10.28
CA SER A 121 6.60 -12.24 -10.79
C SER A 121 6.56 -12.55 -12.28
N GLN A 122 7.48 -11.93 -13.03
CA GLN A 122 7.69 -12.09 -14.46
C GLN A 122 9.18 -12.18 -14.77
N LEU A 123 9.55 -12.71 -15.94
CA LEU A 123 10.95 -12.65 -16.39
C LEU A 123 11.36 -11.17 -16.54
N GLY A 124 12.54 -10.80 -16.03
CA GLY A 124 13.05 -9.44 -16.15
C GLY A 124 13.15 -9.02 -17.62
N ASN A 125 12.81 -7.76 -17.88
CA ASN A 125 12.76 -7.13 -19.21
C ASN A 125 11.78 -7.77 -20.21
N ALA A 126 10.95 -8.73 -19.79
CA ALA A 126 9.99 -9.40 -20.66
C ALA A 126 8.60 -8.72 -20.71
N GLY A 127 8.42 -7.64 -19.96
CA GLY A 127 7.14 -6.95 -19.79
C GLY A 127 6.17 -7.69 -18.85
N GLU A 128 5.05 -7.04 -18.57
CA GLU A 128 4.09 -7.48 -17.54
C GLU A 128 3.12 -8.57 -18.01
N THR A 129 2.98 -8.78 -19.33
CA THR A 129 1.95 -9.68 -19.91
C THR A 129 2.10 -11.14 -19.53
N ASN A 130 3.30 -11.54 -19.08
CA ASN A 130 3.64 -12.91 -18.65
C ASN A 130 3.74 -13.06 -17.13
N SER A 131 3.36 -12.03 -16.37
CA SER A 131 3.36 -12.11 -14.91
C SER A 131 2.44 -13.20 -14.37
N GLN A 132 2.84 -13.77 -13.25
CA GLN A 132 2.06 -14.70 -12.43
C GLN A 132 2.13 -14.25 -10.97
N ILE A 133 1.20 -14.71 -10.14
CA ILE A 133 1.28 -14.48 -8.69
C ILE A 133 2.00 -15.67 -8.07
N TRP A 134 2.97 -15.38 -7.22
CA TRP A 134 3.80 -16.31 -6.45
C TRP A 134 3.54 -16.15 -4.97
N HIS A 135 3.85 -17.18 -4.19
CA HIS A 135 3.61 -17.24 -2.76
C HIS A 135 4.86 -17.70 -2.01
N VAL A 136 5.15 -16.99 -0.91
CA VAL A 136 6.04 -17.44 0.16
C VAL A 136 5.32 -17.28 1.50
N GLN A 137 5.75 -18.01 2.51
CA GLN A 137 5.15 -17.94 3.84
C GLN A 137 6.20 -18.04 4.95
N SER A 138 5.88 -17.44 6.09
CA SER A 138 6.64 -17.57 7.32
C SER A 138 5.78 -18.18 8.42
N LYS A 139 6.34 -19.18 9.10
CA LYS A 139 5.72 -19.88 10.24
C LYS A 139 6.25 -19.41 11.59
N ASP A 140 7.16 -18.43 11.58
CA ASP A 140 7.89 -17.91 12.72
C ASP A 140 7.89 -16.37 12.73
N GLN A 141 6.75 -15.78 12.37
CA GLN A 141 6.47 -14.34 12.44
C GLN A 141 7.46 -13.46 11.64
N GLY A 142 7.81 -13.91 10.44
CA GLY A 142 8.65 -13.18 9.50
C GLY A 142 10.15 -13.42 9.65
N ALA A 143 10.58 -14.28 10.58
CA ALA A 143 12.00 -14.55 10.80
C ALA A 143 12.62 -15.42 9.70
N THR A 144 11.92 -16.47 9.25
CA THR A 144 12.31 -17.31 8.11
C THR A 144 11.17 -17.48 7.12
N TRP A 145 11.51 -17.77 5.87
CA TRP A 145 10.57 -17.83 4.75
C TRP A 145 10.75 -19.10 3.94
N SER A 146 9.64 -19.65 3.43
CA SER A 146 9.66 -20.78 2.51
C SER A 146 10.29 -20.42 1.17
N THR A 147 10.65 -21.43 0.39
CA THR A 147 10.89 -21.26 -1.05
C THR A 147 9.64 -20.68 -1.73
N ALA A 148 9.86 -19.81 -2.72
CA ALA A 148 8.77 -19.24 -3.52
C ALA A 148 8.17 -20.29 -4.45
N GLU A 149 6.85 -20.38 -4.46
CA GLU A 149 6.07 -21.31 -5.28
C GLU A 149 5.06 -20.53 -6.15
N PRO A 150 4.74 -21.00 -7.37
CA PRO A 150 3.67 -20.40 -8.16
C PRO A 150 2.32 -20.55 -7.44
N PHE A 151 1.55 -19.46 -7.33
CA PHE A 151 0.23 -19.44 -6.70
C PHE A 151 -0.90 -19.35 -7.73
N TYR A 152 -0.85 -18.35 -8.62
CA TYR A 152 -1.83 -18.17 -9.69
C TYR A 152 -1.12 -17.90 -11.01
N THR A 153 -1.13 -18.90 -11.89
CA THR A 153 -0.25 -18.99 -13.07
C THR A 153 -0.87 -18.48 -14.36
N MET A 154 -2.10 -17.94 -14.31
CA MET A 154 -2.69 -17.30 -15.48
C MET A 154 -1.84 -16.09 -15.90
N SER A 155 -1.45 -16.05 -17.17
CA SER A 155 -0.58 -15.01 -17.72
C SER A 155 -1.11 -13.60 -17.45
N GLY A 156 -0.19 -12.70 -17.12
CA GLY A 156 -0.44 -11.28 -16.87
C GLY A 156 -1.18 -11.01 -15.56
N SER A 157 -1.21 -11.97 -14.63
CA SER A 157 -1.89 -11.79 -13.34
C SER A 157 -1.01 -11.05 -12.36
N PHE A 158 -1.62 -10.10 -11.65
CA PHE A 158 -1.01 -9.32 -10.60
C PHE A 158 -1.93 -9.19 -9.40
N ASP A 159 -1.33 -9.16 -8.23
CA ASP A 159 -1.89 -8.71 -6.96
C ASP A 159 -1.41 -7.28 -6.66
N ARG A 160 -2.06 -6.63 -5.67
CA ARG A 160 -1.55 -5.37 -5.11
C ARG A 160 -2.17 -4.97 -3.77
N ASN A 161 -3.49 -5.12 -3.65
CA ASN A 161 -4.25 -4.61 -2.50
C ASN A 161 -4.72 -5.75 -1.59
N ARG A 162 -5.17 -5.36 -0.39
CA ARG A 162 -5.48 -6.24 0.73
C ARG A 162 -6.43 -7.40 0.42
N ILE A 163 -6.04 -8.60 0.85
CA ILE A 163 -6.92 -9.76 0.99
C ILE A 163 -7.88 -9.49 2.15
N ILE A 164 -9.18 -9.66 1.91
CA ILE A 164 -10.21 -9.45 2.93
C ILE A 164 -10.95 -10.75 3.25
N PRO A 165 -11.37 -10.97 4.51
CA PRO A 165 -12.18 -12.13 4.85
C PRO A 165 -13.60 -12.02 4.28
N THR A 166 -14.23 -13.18 4.02
CA THR A 166 -15.68 -13.28 3.78
C THR A 166 -16.45 -12.87 5.04
N MET A 167 -17.75 -12.58 4.89
CA MET A 167 -18.58 -12.06 5.99
C MET A 167 -18.57 -12.97 7.23
N ASN A 168 -18.56 -14.29 7.01
CA ASN A 168 -18.57 -15.29 8.08
C ASN A 168 -17.17 -15.71 8.55
N ASN A 169 -16.11 -15.07 8.05
CA ASN A 169 -14.71 -15.48 8.26
C ASN A 169 -14.44 -16.96 7.91
N ASP A 170 -15.19 -17.50 6.95
CA ASP A 170 -15.12 -18.87 6.41
C ASP A 170 -14.47 -18.89 5.02
N GLY A 171 -13.71 -17.84 4.70
CA GLY A 171 -13.14 -17.61 3.40
C GLY A 171 -12.44 -16.27 3.27
N VAL A 172 -11.85 -16.07 2.09
CA VAL A 172 -11.06 -14.89 1.72
C VAL A 172 -11.35 -14.45 0.29
N LEU A 173 -11.22 -13.16 0.05
CA LEU A 173 -11.31 -12.50 -1.24
C LEU A 173 -9.98 -11.80 -1.51
N PHE A 174 -9.32 -12.17 -2.60
CA PHE A 174 -8.04 -11.61 -3.02
C PHE A 174 -8.24 -10.75 -4.27
N PRO A 175 -8.17 -9.40 -4.15
CA PRO A 175 -8.25 -8.51 -5.30
C PRO A 175 -7.02 -8.61 -6.21
N CYS A 176 -7.28 -8.91 -7.48
CA CYS A 176 -6.27 -9.07 -8.52
C CYS A 176 -6.63 -8.27 -9.77
N TYR A 177 -5.66 -8.13 -10.68
CA TYR A 177 -5.87 -7.56 -11.99
C TYR A 177 -5.02 -8.28 -13.04
N ASN A 178 -5.35 -8.05 -14.31
CA ASN A 178 -4.67 -8.66 -15.43
C ASN A 178 -4.17 -7.61 -16.43
N THR A 179 -2.96 -7.81 -16.97
CA THR A 179 -2.27 -6.88 -17.89
C THR A 179 -1.99 -7.48 -19.27
N THR A 180 -2.59 -8.62 -19.63
CA THR A 180 -2.44 -9.20 -20.98
C THR A 180 -2.95 -8.31 -22.10
N THR A 181 -3.83 -7.36 -21.80
CA THR A 181 -4.27 -6.31 -22.71
C THR A 181 -3.75 -4.96 -22.24
N ASN A 182 -3.53 -4.03 -23.18
CA ASN A 182 -3.08 -2.67 -22.86
C ASN A 182 -4.01 -1.97 -21.85
N SER A 183 -5.32 -2.19 -21.98
CA SER A 183 -6.31 -1.65 -21.06
C SER A 183 -6.42 -2.42 -19.76
N GLY A 184 -6.10 -3.72 -19.77
CA GLY A 184 -6.29 -4.73 -18.71
C GLY A 184 -7.60 -4.61 -17.92
N TYR A 185 -7.73 -5.39 -16.87
CA TYR A 185 -9.01 -5.52 -16.15
C TYR A 185 -8.84 -6.11 -14.75
N SER A 186 -9.86 -5.96 -13.91
CA SER A 186 -9.87 -6.46 -12.53
C SER A 186 -10.62 -7.79 -12.39
N PHE A 187 -10.20 -8.63 -11.45
CA PHE A 187 -10.89 -9.85 -11.05
C PHE A 187 -10.59 -10.16 -9.58
N ILE A 188 -11.43 -10.98 -8.93
CA ILE A 188 -11.22 -11.41 -7.54
C ILE A 188 -10.96 -12.91 -7.54
N LEU A 189 -10.00 -13.36 -6.75
CA LEU A 189 -9.91 -14.77 -6.38
C LEU A 189 -10.64 -14.96 -5.05
N ARG A 190 -11.55 -15.92 -4.98
CA ARG A 190 -12.28 -16.30 -3.76
C ARG A 190 -11.90 -17.69 -3.32
N SER A 191 -11.71 -17.90 -2.03
CA SER A 191 -11.47 -19.23 -1.48
C SER A 191 -12.11 -19.40 -0.10
N SER A 192 -12.40 -20.63 0.32
CA SER A 192 -12.91 -20.93 1.67
C SER A 192 -11.79 -20.93 2.72
N PHE A 193 -10.57 -21.24 2.31
CA PHE A 193 -9.38 -21.13 3.15
C PHE A 193 -8.22 -20.64 2.30
N ILE A 194 -7.28 -19.94 2.92
CA ILE A 194 -6.11 -19.38 2.22
C ILE A 194 -5.30 -20.44 1.45
N ASN A 195 -5.28 -21.67 1.98
CA ASN A 195 -4.57 -22.84 1.44
C ASN A 195 -5.46 -23.80 0.62
N SER A 196 -6.69 -23.39 0.26
CA SER A 196 -7.61 -24.21 -0.53
C SER A 196 -7.71 -23.74 -1.98
N SER A 197 -8.58 -24.37 -2.77
CA SER A 197 -8.78 -23.98 -4.17
C SER A 197 -9.38 -22.58 -4.28
N TRP A 198 -8.89 -21.79 -5.25
CA TRP A 198 -9.38 -20.44 -5.50
C TRP A 198 -10.26 -20.41 -6.75
N THR A 199 -11.42 -19.77 -6.63
CA THR A 199 -12.35 -19.52 -7.73
C THR A 199 -12.22 -18.08 -8.19
N ARG A 200 -12.08 -17.86 -9.50
CA ARG A 200 -12.04 -16.52 -10.07
C ARG A 200 -13.45 -15.97 -10.26
N ILE A 201 -13.69 -14.78 -9.72
CA ILE A 201 -14.87 -13.94 -9.95
C ILE A 201 -14.48 -12.78 -10.86
N ASN A 202 -15.16 -12.65 -12.00
CA ASN A 202 -14.93 -11.55 -12.93
C ASN A 202 -15.81 -10.35 -12.55
N LEU A 203 -15.26 -9.14 -12.74
CA LEU A 203 -16.00 -7.90 -12.58
C LEU A 203 -16.39 -7.36 -13.96
N PRO A 204 -17.67 -6.97 -14.17
CA PRO A 204 -18.11 -6.48 -15.46
C PRO A 204 -17.51 -5.10 -15.76
N LEU A 205 -17.13 -4.88 -17.03
CA LEU A 205 -16.73 -3.57 -17.57
C LEU A 205 -15.60 -2.85 -16.79
N THR A 206 -14.57 -3.60 -16.38
CA THR A 206 -13.39 -3.05 -15.69
C THR A 206 -12.21 -2.76 -16.62
N ASN A 207 -12.42 -2.59 -17.92
CA ASN A 207 -11.34 -2.19 -18.84
C ASN A 207 -10.75 -0.85 -18.40
N ASN A 208 -9.41 -0.75 -18.31
CA ASN A 208 -8.66 0.38 -17.73
C ASN A 208 -8.78 0.55 -16.21
N LEU A 209 -9.62 -0.25 -15.54
CA LEU A 209 -9.83 -0.20 -14.09
C LEU A 209 -9.10 -1.38 -13.44
N ILE A 210 -7.95 -1.11 -12.85
CA ILE A 210 -7.04 -2.11 -12.28
C ILE A 210 -6.79 -1.86 -10.79
N GLN A 211 -6.02 -2.76 -10.17
CA GLN A 211 -5.65 -2.68 -8.75
C GLN A 211 -6.87 -2.43 -7.85
N PRO A 212 -7.87 -3.34 -7.88
CA PRO A 212 -9.07 -3.17 -7.07
C PRO A 212 -8.72 -3.13 -5.58
N SER A 213 -9.30 -2.21 -4.82
CA SER A 213 -9.18 -2.14 -3.36
C SER A 213 -10.56 -2.36 -2.76
N ILE A 214 -10.75 -3.49 -2.08
CA ILE A 214 -12.06 -3.87 -1.56
C ILE A 214 -12.18 -3.54 -0.08
N ILE A 215 -13.32 -3.01 0.29
CA ILE A 215 -13.75 -2.82 1.66
C ILE A 215 -15.08 -3.51 1.94
N ARG A 216 -15.27 -3.94 3.19
CA ARG A 216 -16.56 -4.39 3.70
C ARG A 216 -17.30 -3.22 4.31
N LEU A 217 -18.59 -3.13 4.00
CA LEU A 217 -19.47 -2.05 4.44
C LEU A 217 -20.36 -2.55 5.58
N ASN A 218 -20.42 -1.77 6.66
CA ASN A 218 -21.37 -1.94 7.77
C ASN A 218 -21.43 -3.36 8.36
N ASN A 219 -20.30 -4.09 8.37
CA ASN A 219 -20.26 -5.50 8.80
C ASN A 219 -21.40 -6.32 8.19
N SER A 220 -21.59 -6.19 6.89
CA SER A 220 -22.64 -6.86 6.12
C SER A 220 -22.05 -7.61 4.92
N PRO A 221 -22.86 -8.41 4.19
CA PRO A 221 -22.45 -8.97 2.91
C PRO A 221 -22.10 -7.93 1.84
N GLN A 222 -22.38 -6.64 2.08
CA GLN A 222 -22.08 -5.59 1.14
C GLN A 222 -20.57 -5.28 1.12
N LEU A 223 -20.02 -5.30 -0.08
CA LEU A 223 -18.65 -4.91 -0.36
C LEU A 223 -18.63 -3.75 -1.36
N ARG A 224 -17.60 -2.93 -1.28
CA ARG A 224 -17.27 -1.95 -2.30
C ARG A 224 -15.83 -2.11 -2.73
N SER A 225 -15.61 -2.18 -4.04
CA SER A 225 -14.28 -2.14 -4.64
C SER A 225 -14.06 -0.77 -5.24
N PHE A 226 -12.91 -0.16 -4.98
CA PHE A 226 -12.43 1.03 -5.67
C PHE A 226 -11.33 0.66 -6.66
N PHE A 227 -11.19 1.41 -7.74
CA PHE A 227 -10.24 1.10 -8.82
C PHE A 227 -9.34 2.28 -9.13
N ARG A 228 -8.06 1.97 -9.38
CA ARG A 228 -7.16 2.84 -10.13
C ARG A 228 -7.63 2.90 -11.58
N ASP A 229 -7.57 4.08 -12.18
CA ASP A 229 -7.96 4.33 -13.57
C ASP A 229 -6.75 4.65 -14.43
N ARG A 230 -6.49 3.79 -15.41
CA ARG A 230 -5.41 3.98 -16.39
C ARG A 230 -5.63 5.12 -17.36
N ASN A 231 -6.87 5.59 -17.51
CA ASN A 231 -7.13 6.81 -18.28
C ASN A 231 -6.83 8.08 -17.49
N ALA A 232 -6.39 7.94 -16.23
CA ALA A 232 -6.00 9.04 -15.37
C ALA A 232 -7.10 10.11 -15.23
N GLN A 233 -8.36 9.70 -15.09
CA GLN A 233 -9.48 10.65 -14.93
C GLN A 233 -9.95 10.69 -13.48
N SER A 234 -10.33 9.55 -12.92
CA SER A 234 -11.04 9.49 -11.63
C SER A 234 -10.91 8.12 -10.98
N ILE A 235 -11.09 8.06 -9.67
CA ILE A 235 -11.31 6.78 -8.99
C ILE A 235 -12.73 6.30 -9.31
N TYR A 236 -12.86 5.02 -9.64
CA TYR A 236 -14.15 4.36 -9.85
C TYR A 236 -14.46 3.43 -8.67
N TYR A 237 -15.74 3.09 -8.49
CA TYR A 237 -16.17 2.10 -7.53
C TYR A 237 -17.21 1.14 -8.11
N ALA A 238 -17.26 -0.08 -7.59
CA ALA A 238 -18.31 -1.06 -7.87
C ALA A 238 -18.76 -1.71 -6.56
N ASP A 239 -20.04 -2.02 -6.46
CA ASP A 239 -20.66 -2.64 -5.28
C ASP A 239 -20.96 -4.12 -5.53
N SER A 240 -20.84 -4.91 -4.47
CA SER A 240 -21.38 -6.27 -4.35
C SER A 240 -22.33 -6.33 -3.16
N ASN A 241 -23.46 -7.03 -3.30
CA ASN A 241 -24.46 -7.21 -2.23
C ASN A 241 -24.51 -8.65 -1.69
N ASP A 242 -23.65 -9.53 -2.21
CA ASP A 242 -23.68 -10.98 -2.00
C ASP A 242 -22.28 -11.52 -1.66
N ASP A 243 -21.56 -10.76 -0.84
CA ASP A 243 -20.23 -11.09 -0.32
C ASP A 243 -19.19 -11.37 -1.41
N GLY A 244 -19.20 -10.54 -2.46
CA GLY A 244 -18.22 -10.58 -3.55
C GLY A 244 -18.50 -11.64 -4.61
N SER A 245 -19.69 -12.27 -4.59
CA SER A 245 -20.07 -13.29 -5.59
C SER A 245 -20.42 -12.65 -6.93
N THR A 246 -21.13 -11.51 -6.91
CA THR A 246 -21.44 -10.70 -8.09
C THR A 246 -21.13 -9.23 -7.83
N TRP A 247 -20.83 -8.50 -8.90
CA TRP A 247 -20.42 -7.10 -8.85
C TRP A 247 -21.21 -6.28 -9.86
N SER A 248 -21.58 -5.07 -9.44
CA SER A 248 -22.20 -4.06 -10.31
C SER A 248 -21.18 -3.47 -11.29
N ILE A 249 -21.70 -2.77 -12.31
CA ILE A 249 -20.87 -2.00 -13.25
C ILE A 249 -20.23 -0.81 -12.50
N PRO A 250 -18.92 -0.54 -12.72
CA PRO A 250 -18.24 0.57 -12.08
C PRO A 250 -18.88 1.94 -12.33
N LYS A 251 -18.90 2.78 -11.29
CA LYS A 251 -19.37 4.17 -11.30
C LYS A 251 -18.23 5.09 -10.88
N VAL A 252 -18.25 6.32 -11.39
CA VAL A 252 -17.24 7.32 -11.06
C VAL A 252 -17.46 7.89 -9.66
N THR A 253 -16.39 8.15 -8.92
CA THR A 253 -16.42 8.89 -7.65
C THR A 253 -16.15 10.39 -7.89
N SER A 254 -16.21 11.21 -6.83
CA SER A 254 -15.75 12.60 -6.90
C SER A 254 -14.23 12.77 -6.75
N LEU A 255 -13.47 11.67 -6.56
CA LEU A 255 -12.02 11.71 -6.35
C LEU A 255 -11.28 11.55 -7.69
N PRO A 256 -10.28 12.40 -7.97
CA PRO A 256 -9.44 12.25 -9.15
C PRO A 256 -8.49 11.06 -9.03
N ASN A 257 -7.97 10.58 -10.16
CA ASN A 257 -6.86 9.64 -10.20
C ASN A 257 -5.97 9.96 -11.40
N ASN A 258 -4.66 9.96 -11.22
CA ASN A 258 -3.67 10.23 -12.26
C ASN A 258 -2.94 8.95 -12.72
N ASP A 259 -3.65 7.80 -12.72
CA ASP A 259 -3.05 6.47 -12.91
C ASP A 259 -2.02 6.09 -11.81
N ALA A 260 -2.15 6.67 -10.62
CA ALA A 260 -1.42 6.22 -9.45
C ALA A 260 -2.20 5.16 -8.66
N GLY A 261 -1.45 4.26 -8.01
CA GLY A 261 -2.03 3.27 -7.09
C GLY A 261 -2.79 3.93 -5.95
N ILE A 262 -3.93 3.33 -5.60
CA ILE A 262 -4.80 3.76 -4.50
C ILE A 262 -4.93 2.64 -3.49
N GLU A 263 -5.33 2.98 -2.27
CA GLU A 263 -5.86 1.98 -1.35
C GLU A 263 -6.95 2.56 -0.46
N SER A 264 -7.97 1.75 -0.21
CA SER A 264 -9.09 2.02 0.69
C SER A 264 -9.11 1.06 1.87
N TYR A 265 -9.63 1.52 3.01
CA TYR A 265 -9.70 0.72 4.23
C TYR A 265 -10.92 1.13 5.07
N THR A 266 -11.65 0.17 5.64
CA THR A 266 -12.74 0.45 6.60
C THR A 266 -12.20 0.44 8.01
N LEU A 267 -12.33 1.56 8.71
CA LEU A 267 -11.99 1.69 10.13
C LEU A 267 -13.00 0.93 11.02
N LYS A 268 -12.60 0.61 12.25
CA LYS A 268 -13.43 -0.06 13.27
C LYS A 268 -14.78 0.62 13.50
N ASN A 269 -14.86 1.95 13.33
CA ASN A 269 -16.09 2.73 13.48
C ASN A 269 -16.96 2.76 12.19
N GLY A 270 -16.56 2.04 11.14
CA GLY A 270 -17.25 1.99 9.85
C GLY A 270 -16.87 3.09 8.86
N ALA A 271 -16.04 4.06 9.25
CA ALA A 271 -15.58 5.10 8.33
C ALA A 271 -14.64 4.52 7.27
N VAL A 272 -14.73 5.05 6.05
CA VAL A 272 -13.89 4.62 4.93
C VAL A 272 -12.75 5.61 4.73
N LEU A 273 -11.53 5.08 4.69
CA LEU A 273 -10.34 5.80 4.24
C LEU A 273 -10.10 5.56 2.75
N MET A 274 -9.56 6.58 2.09
CA MET A 274 -8.97 6.47 0.75
C MET A 274 -7.64 7.21 0.72
N THR A 275 -6.56 6.53 0.35
CA THR A 275 -5.28 7.17 0.06
C THR A 275 -5.02 7.14 -1.45
N PHE A 276 -4.73 8.30 -2.01
CA PHE A 276 -4.62 8.50 -3.47
C PHE A 276 -3.81 9.76 -3.78
N ASN A 277 -3.33 9.89 -5.01
CA ASN A 277 -2.76 11.15 -5.48
C ASN A 277 -3.88 12.07 -5.98
N ASN A 278 -4.02 13.25 -5.38
CA ASN A 278 -5.17 14.13 -5.59
C ASN A 278 -5.03 15.02 -6.85
N LEU A 279 -4.83 14.36 -7.99
CA LEU A 279 -4.70 14.96 -9.32
C LEU A 279 -5.29 14.01 -10.37
N ASN A 280 -5.66 14.56 -11.52
CA ASN A 280 -6.02 13.81 -12.72
C ASN A 280 -5.14 14.26 -13.90
N GLY A 281 -5.14 13.47 -14.97
CA GLY A 281 -4.36 13.70 -16.18
C GLY A 281 -3.24 12.70 -16.35
N THR A 282 -2.94 12.39 -17.60
CA THR A 282 -1.81 11.54 -17.98
C THR A 282 -0.49 12.23 -17.70
N GLN A 283 0.55 11.48 -17.31
CA GLN A 283 1.91 11.99 -17.06
C GLN A 283 2.00 13.05 -15.95
N GLN A 284 1.05 13.05 -15.02
CA GLN A 284 1.10 13.93 -13.85
C GLN A 284 2.02 13.36 -12.75
N PRO A 285 2.62 14.22 -11.90
CA PRO A 285 3.39 13.77 -10.75
C PRO A 285 2.54 12.95 -9.78
N ARG A 286 3.21 12.09 -9.01
CA ARG A 286 2.62 11.40 -7.86
C ARG A 286 2.78 12.25 -6.59
N SER A 287 2.29 13.50 -6.67
CA SER A 287 2.34 14.49 -5.60
C SER A 287 1.23 15.54 -5.83
N PRO A 288 0.37 15.86 -4.84
CA PRO A 288 0.44 15.36 -3.46
C PRO A 288 -0.09 13.93 -3.31
N LEU A 289 0.36 13.25 -2.25
CA LEU A 289 -0.32 12.07 -1.71
C LEU A 289 -1.30 12.52 -0.62
N THR A 290 -2.56 12.18 -0.78
CA THR A 290 -3.68 12.66 0.02
C THR A 290 -4.42 11.50 0.65
N ILE A 291 -4.90 11.70 1.88
CA ILE A 291 -5.86 10.81 2.53
C ILE A 291 -7.22 11.50 2.66
N ALA A 292 -8.28 10.77 2.35
CA ALA A 292 -9.67 11.21 2.49
C ALA A 292 -10.43 10.29 3.45
N LEU A 293 -11.44 10.85 4.11
CA LEU A 293 -12.30 10.15 5.06
C LEU A 293 -13.77 10.33 4.68
N SER A 294 -14.50 9.23 4.64
CA SER A 294 -15.93 9.16 4.33
C SER A 294 -16.70 8.44 5.44
N TYR A 295 -17.91 8.92 5.70
CA TYR A 295 -18.86 8.33 6.66
C TYR A 295 -20.12 7.79 5.99
N ASP A 296 -20.15 7.77 4.65
CA ASP A 296 -21.29 7.31 3.84
C ASP A 296 -20.83 6.25 2.82
N ASN A 297 -20.04 5.28 3.31
CA ASN A 297 -19.52 4.16 2.55
C ASN A 297 -18.60 4.55 1.37
N GLY A 298 -17.97 5.72 1.42
CA GLY A 298 -17.09 6.21 0.35
C GLY A 298 -17.83 6.87 -0.82
N LEU A 299 -19.06 7.36 -0.61
CA LEU A 299 -19.80 8.12 -1.61
C LEU A 299 -19.35 9.59 -1.62
N ASN A 300 -19.20 10.19 -0.43
CA ASN A 300 -18.73 11.56 -0.24
C ASN A 300 -17.52 11.60 0.69
N TRP A 301 -16.67 12.61 0.48
CA TRP A 301 -15.35 12.75 1.12
C TRP A 301 -15.19 14.13 1.76
N PRO A 302 -15.90 14.41 2.87
CA PRO A 302 -15.92 15.73 3.49
C PRO A 302 -14.60 16.14 4.14
N TYR A 303 -13.73 15.19 4.49
CA TYR A 303 -12.42 15.47 5.07
C TYR A 303 -11.31 14.92 4.18
N LYS A 304 -10.31 15.76 3.91
CA LYS A 304 -9.12 15.42 3.12
C LYS A 304 -7.91 16.12 3.72
N ARG A 305 -6.76 15.45 3.72
CA ARG A 305 -5.49 16.02 4.19
C ARG A 305 -4.31 15.46 3.41
N ASN A 306 -3.31 16.30 3.15
CA ASN A 306 -2.12 15.92 2.41
C ASN A 306 -1.18 15.23 3.39
N ILE A 307 -0.79 14.00 3.07
CA ILE A 307 0.19 13.24 3.83
C ILE A 307 1.59 13.69 3.43
N GLN A 308 1.78 13.88 2.13
CA GLN A 308 3.06 14.25 1.55
C GLN A 308 2.83 15.14 0.34
N ILE A 309 3.56 16.24 0.32
CA ILE A 309 3.64 17.17 -0.80
C ILE A 309 5.13 17.28 -1.13
N HIS A 310 5.45 17.40 -2.42
CA HIS A 310 6.80 17.72 -2.82
C HIS A 310 7.08 19.18 -2.41
N ALA A 311 8.25 19.43 -1.83
CA ALA A 311 8.65 20.79 -1.53
C ALA A 311 8.89 21.53 -2.85
N ASP A 312 8.42 22.77 -2.97
CA ASP A 312 8.80 23.64 -4.09
C ASP A 312 10.24 24.11 -3.85
N ASP A 313 11.19 23.31 -4.31
CA ASP A 313 12.63 23.53 -4.09
C ASP A 313 13.33 24.10 -5.34
N ASN A 314 12.55 24.63 -6.30
CA ASN A 314 13.03 25.12 -7.60
C ASN A 314 13.82 24.08 -8.42
N THR A 315 13.70 22.79 -8.11
CA THR A 315 14.25 21.73 -8.96
C THR A 315 13.23 21.29 -10.01
N THR A 316 13.69 20.60 -11.05
CA THR A 316 12.80 19.94 -12.02
C THR A 316 12.21 18.64 -11.49
N TYR A 317 12.61 18.20 -10.30
CA TYR A 317 12.06 17.03 -9.65
C TYR A 317 10.71 17.39 -9.04
N ILE A 318 9.73 16.48 -9.12
CA ILE A 318 8.34 16.77 -8.74
C ILE A 318 7.79 15.81 -7.65
N GLY A 319 8.67 15.03 -7.03
CA GLY A 319 8.35 14.04 -6.00
C GLY A 319 7.58 12.81 -6.53
N GLU A 320 7.87 11.63 -5.97
CA GLU A 320 7.10 10.42 -6.25
C GLU A 320 6.62 9.75 -4.95
N TYR A 321 5.36 10.01 -4.59
CA TYR A 321 4.72 9.47 -3.39
C TYR A 321 3.52 8.63 -3.77
N SER A 322 3.64 7.31 -3.68
CA SER A 322 2.67 6.42 -4.33
C SER A 322 2.61 5.02 -3.73
N TYR A 323 1.66 4.23 -4.24
CA TYR A 323 1.41 2.85 -3.81
C TYR A 323 1.23 2.76 -2.29
N PRO A 324 0.20 3.43 -1.75
CA PRO A 324 -0.08 3.40 -0.33
C PRO A 324 -0.50 2.00 0.12
N SER A 325 -0.28 1.70 1.40
CA SER A 325 -0.95 0.64 2.12
C SER A 325 -1.32 1.08 3.54
N LEU A 326 -2.55 0.81 3.96
CA LEU A 326 -3.25 1.25 5.15
C LEU A 326 -3.58 0.08 6.05
N LEU A 327 -3.50 0.32 7.35
CA LEU A 327 -3.94 -0.61 8.38
C LEU A 327 -4.37 0.18 9.62
N GLN A 328 -5.48 -0.21 10.27
CA GLN A 328 -5.81 0.29 11.59
C GLN A 328 -5.44 -0.76 12.63
N THR A 329 -4.70 -0.36 13.67
CA THR A 329 -4.36 -1.25 14.79
C THR A 329 -4.51 -0.55 16.14
N SER A 330 -4.42 -1.36 17.20
CA SER A 330 -4.26 -0.88 18.58
C SER A 330 -2.78 -0.89 18.97
N TRP A 331 -1.95 -0.11 18.25
CA TRP A 331 -0.49 -0.15 18.40
C TRP A 331 -0.01 0.40 19.75
N THR A 332 -0.70 1.40 20.29
CA THR A 332 -0.44 1.92 21.63
C THR A 332 -1.50 1.40 22.59
N ALA A 333 -1.09 0.98 23.80
CA ALA A 333 -2.00 0.51 24.85
C ALA A 333 -3.04 1.56 25.26
N GLU A 334 -2.84 2.81 24.86
CA GLU A 334 -3.67 3.97 25.19
C GLU A 334 -4.69 4.33 24.09
N ASN A 335 -4.57 3.80 22.85
CA ASN A 335 -5.48 4.16 21.75
C ASN A 335 -5.74 3.02 20.75
N ASP A 336 -6.99 2.58 20.66
CA ASP A 336 -7.47 1.57 19.70
C ASP A 336 -7.64 2.06 18.25
N ASN A 337 -7.13 3.25 17.92
CA ASN A 337 -7.50 4.01 16.72
C ASN A 337 -6.29 4.48 15.88
N ASP A 338 -5.11 3.89 16.08
CA ASP A 338 -3.93 4.24 15.28
C ASP A 338 -4.12 3.75 13.84
N ILE A 339 -3.98 4.68 12.90
CA ILE A 339 -3.95 4.42 11.47
C ILE A 339 -2.49 4.43 11.05
N HIS A 340 -2.05 3.35 10.44
CA HIS A 340 -0.74 3.18 9.85
C HIS A 340 -0.86 3.29 8.34
N LEU A 341 0.07 4.04 7.76
CA LEU A 341 0.22 4.17 6.33
C LEU A 341 1.69 3.93 5.97
N VAL A 342 1.92 3.10 4.96
CA VAL A 342 3.20 3.01 4.27
C VAL A 342 3.03 3.39 2.81
N TYR A 343 4.03 4.05 2.23
CA TYR A 343 4.04 4.39 0.81
C TYR A 343 5.46 4.49 0.26
N THR A 344 5.57 4.42 -1.06
CA THR A 344 6.81 4.68 -1.80
C THR A 344 7.24 6.11 -1.62
N TYR A 345 8.47 6.34 -1.16
CA TYR A 345 9.06 7.67 -1.04
C TYR A 345 10.19 7.82 -2.06
N ASP A 346 9.89 8.54 -3.16
CA ASP A 346 10.83 8.90 -4.23
C ASP A 346 11.54 7.69 -4.86
N ARG A 347 10.92 6.50 -4.75
CA ARG A 347 11.50 5.18 -5.05
C ARG A 347 12.83 4.88 -4.34
N GLN A 348 13.24 5.71 -3.39
CA GLN A 348 14.47 5.56 -2.63
C GLN A 348 14.24 4.67 -1.41
N THR A 349 13.10 4.81 -0.77
CA THR A 349 12.71 4.03 0.42
C THR A 349 11.19 3.93 0.52
N ILE A 350 10.72 3.22 1.54
CA ILE A 350 9.34 3.25 2.01
C ILE A 350 9.24 4.17 3.21
N LYS A 351 8.27 5.08 3.19
CA LYS A 351 7.95 5.93 4.34
C LYS A 351 6.76 5.36 5.09
N TYR A 352 6.93 5.20 6.39
CA TYR A 352 5.87 4.89 7.33
C TYR A 352 5.36 6.18 7.98
N VAL A 353 4.05 6.29 8.17
CA VAL A 353 3.39 7.36 8.92
C VAL A 353 2.29 6.76 9.79
N ARG A 354 2.19 7.20 11.05
CA ARG A 354 1.13 6.87 11.99
C ARG A 354 0.38 8.12 12.43
N PHE A 355 -0.94 8.08 12.34
CA PHE A 355 -1.84 9.18 12.71
C PHE A 355 -3.21 8.62 13.13
N ASN A 356 -4.21 9.48 13.34
CA ASN A 356 -5.58 9.08 13.66
C ASN A 356 -6.60 9.95 12.89
N GLU A 357 -7.89 9.62 13.00
CA GLU A 357 -8.96 10.37 12.31
C GLU A 357 -9.00 11.87 12.68
N LYS A 358 -8.66 12.23 13.93
CA LYS A 358 -8.65 13.63 14.36
C LYS A 358 -7.63 14.44 13.57
N TRP A 359 -6.47 13.85 13.27
CA TRP A 359 -5.47 14.48 12.42
C TRP A 359 -6.00 14.70 10.99
N ILE A 360 -6.69 13.72 10.39
CA ILE A 360 -7.25 13.86 9.04
C ILE A 360 -8.28 15.00 8.98
N LYS A 361 -9.14 15.12 10.00
CA LYS A 361 -10.21 16.11 10.09
C LYS A 361 -9.74 17.56 10.21
N GLN A 362 -8.46 17.80 10.52
CA GLN A 362 -7.91 19.16 10.55
C GLN A 362 -7.79 19.79 9.16
N GLY A 363 -7.86 19.00 8.08
CA GLY A 363 -7.84 19.51 6.71
C GLY A 363 -6.45 19.90 6.22
N PHE A 364 -6.42 20.57 5.05
CA PHE A 364 -5.24 21.24 4.51
C PHE A 364 -5.03 22.62 5.14
#